data_AF-A0A841EG79-F1
#
_entry.id   AF-A0A841EG79-F1
#
_cell.length_a   1.000
_cell.length_b   1.000
_cell.length_c   1.000
_cell.angle_alpha   90.00
_cell.angle_beta   90.00
_cell.angle_gamma   90.00
#
_symmetry.space_group_name_H-M   'P 1'
#
loop_
_entity.id
_entity.type
_entity.pdbx_description
1 polymer ?
#
loop_
_entity_poly.entity_id
_entity_poly.type
_entity_poly.pdbx_seq_one_letter_code
_entity_poly.pdbx_strand_id
1 'polypeptide(L)'
;MRSSTHEFDTELLHNGRVVTLGAVTYRGRTVLHPGPDRFAPLRRWAQDVADQLDGPVTWRASSEGEVVREQTVHPAARNAEGGPGPAC
;
A
#
# COMPACT_ATOMS: atom_id res chain seq x y z
N MET A 1 -13.74 27.86 -5.69
CA MET A 1 -13.66 26.84 -4.62
C MET A 1 -12.21 26.42 -4.50
N ARG A 2 -11.55 26.68 -3.37
CA ARG A 2 -10.15 26.25 -3.17
C ARG A 2 -10.19 24.75 -2.87
N SER A 3 -9.71 23.93 -3.80
CA SER A 3 -9.54 22.50 -3.58
C SER A 3 -8.54 22.31 -2.45
N SER A 4 -9.02 22.01 -1.24
CA SER A 4 -8.20 21.74 -0.06
C SER A 4 -7.37 20.49 -0.34
N THR A 5 -6.21 20.70 -0.92
CA THR A 5 -5.19 19.71 -1.21
C THR A 5 -4.65 19.28 0.14
N HIS A 6 -5.07 18.11 0.62
CA HIS A 6 -4.64 17.61 1.92
C HIS A 6 -3.39 16.77 1.73
N GLU A 7 -2.31 17.20 2.36
CA GLU A 7 -1.07 16.46 2.47
C GLU A 7 -1.18 15.43 3.59
N PHE A 8 -0.70 14.23 3.32
CA PHE A 8 -0.61 13.15 4.29
C PHE A 8 0.84 12.68 4.37
N ASP A 9 1.32 12.42 5.56
CA ASP A 9 2.52 11.61 5.74
C ASP A 9 2.11 10.14 5.51
N THR A 10 2.73 9.48 4.53
CA THR A 10 2.37 8.15 4.06
C THR A 10 3.53 7.19 4.24
N GLU A 11 3.20 5.98 4.67
CA GLU A 11 4.19 4.93 4.96
C GLU A 11 3.64 3.59 4.49
N LEU A 12 4.49 2.78 3.85
CA LEU A 12 4.22 1.36 3.64
C LEU A 12 5.09 0.56 4.60
N LEU A 13 4.47 -0.35 5.34
CA LEU A 13 5.11 -1.17 6.37
C LEU A 13 4.99 -2.65 6.02
N HIS A 14 6.09 -3.38 6.17
CA HIS A 14 6.12 -4.83 6.14
C HIS A 14 6.68 -5.31 7.49
N ASN A 15 5.95 -6.18 8.18
CA ASN A 15 6.30 -6.63 9.55
C ASN A 15 6.57 -5.46 10.53
N GLY A 16 5.79 -4.38 10.41
CA GLY A 16 5.93 -3.18 11.26
C GLY A 16 7.13 -2.28 10.95
N ARG A 17 7.88 -2.54 9.88
CA ARG A 17 9.01 -1.70 9.43
C ARG A 17 8.69 -1.05 8.10
N VAL A 18 9.13 0.20 7.92
CA VAL A 18 8.99 0.89 6.63
C VAL A 18 9.69 0.07 5.54
N VAL A 19 8.98 -0.14 4.43
CA VAL A 19 9.51 -0.88 3.29
C VAL A 19 10.58 -0.05 2.57
N THR A 20 11.71 -0.69 2.31
CA THR A 20 12.75 -0.19 1.40
C THR A 20 12.97 -1.23 0.31
N LEU A 21 12.76 -0.86 -0.96
CA LEU A 21 13.05 -1.71 -2.12
C LEU A 21 14.12 -1.02 -2.97
N GLY A 22 15.28 -1.66 -3.10
CA GLY A 22 16.44 -1.05 -3.76
C GLY A 22 16.83 0.27 -3.10
N ALA A 23 16.85 1.35 -3.87
CA ALA A 23 17.15 2.70 -3.38
C ALA A 23 15.89 3.48 -2.91
N VAL A 24 14.70 2.89 -3.02
CA VAL A 24 13.42 3.57 -2.73
C VAL A 24 12.96 3.20 -1.33
N THR A 25 12.76 4.20 -0.47
CA THR A 25 12.09 4.05 0.82
C THR A 25 10.64 4.52 0.69
N TYR A 26 9.69 3.65 1.02
CA TYR A 26 8.27 3.92 0.90
C TYR A 26 7.72 4.67 2.12
N ARG A 27 8.29 5.85 2.34
CA ARG A 27 7.87 6.84 3.34
C ARG A 27 8.02 8.23 2.75
N GLY A 28 7.00 9.05 2.88
CA GLY A 28 7.06 10.43 2.40
C GLY A 28 5.79 11.19 2.65
N ARG A 29 5.71 12.40 2.08
CA ARG A 29 4.49 13.21 2.11
C ARG A 29 3.80 13.12 0.76
N THR A 30 2.53 12.77 0.75
CA THR A 30 1.73 12.62 -0.47
C THR A 30 0.49 13.49 -0.41
N VAL A 31 0.29 14.26 -1.46
CA VAL A 31 -0.96 14.98 -1.69
C VAL A 31 -2.02 13.99 -2.18
N LEU A 32 -3.13 13.87 -1.45
CA LEU A 32 -4.24 13.02 -1.86
C LEU A 32 -5.49 13.86 -2.16
N HIS A 33 -6.08 13.61 -3.32
CA HIS A 33 -7.28 14.32 -3.74
C HIS A 33 -8.47 13.97 -2.84
N PRO A 34 -9.35 14.94 -2.51
CA PRO A 34 -10.59 14.67 -1.80
C PRO A 34 -11.52 13.76 -2.63
N GLY A 35 -12.21 12.84 -1.95
CA GLY A 35 -13.14 11.90 -2.58
C GLY A 35 -13.28 10.59 -1.79
N PRO A 36 -14.27 9.75 -2.13
CA PRO A 36 -14.51 8.46 -1.44
C PRO A 36 -13.31 7.51 -1.54
N ASP A 37 -12.56 7.60 -2.64
CA ASP A 37 -11.38 6.78 -2.94
C ASP A 37 -10.06 7.52 -2.78
N ARG A 38 -10.02 8.57 -1.94
CA ARG A 38 -8.81 9.36 -1.64
C ARG A 38 -7.54 8.50 -1.46
N PHE A 39 -7.67 7.36 -0.76
CA PHE A 39 -6.56 6.47 -0.41
C PHE A 39 -6.39 5.29 -1.38
N ALA A 40 -7.09 5.27 -2.51
CA ALA A 40 -6.89 4.25 -3.55
C ALA A 40 -5.45 4.19 -4.08
N PRO A 41 -4.71 5.31 -4.26
CA PRO A 41 -3.30 5.25 -4.64
C PRO A 41 -2.44 4.49 -3.63
N LEU A 42 -2.64 4.73 -2.33
CA LEU A 42 -1.90 4.03 -1.27
C LEU A 42 -2.21 2.54 -1.24
N ARG A 43 -3.49 2.17 -1.40
CA ARG A 43 -3.90 0.76 -1.53
C ARG A 43 -3.20 0.07 -2.70
N ARG A 44 -3.13 0.73 -3.87
CA ARG A 44 -2.48 0.18 -5.07
C ARG A 44 -0.98 -0.01 -4.86
N TRP A 45 -0.28 1.00 -4.32
CA TRP A 45 1.15 0.86 -4.02
C TRP A 45 1.41 -0.25 -3.01
N ALA A 46 0.60 -0.34 -1.96
CA ALA A 46 0.73 -1.41 -0.98
C ALA A 46 0.53 -2.78 -1.62
N GLN A 47 -0.41 -2.91 -2.56
CA GLN A 47 -0.65 -4.15 -3.29
C GLN A 47 0.56 -4.53 -4.14
N ASP A 48 1.07 -3.59 -4.96
CA ASP A 48 2.24 -3.84 -5.80
C ASP A 48 3.47 -4.25 -4.98
N VAL A 49 3.64 -3.66 -3.78
CA VAL A 49 4.73 -4.00 -2.86
C VAL A 49 4.48 -5.34 -2.17
N ALA A 50 3.24 -5.65 -1.77
CA ALA A 50 2.87 -6.93 -1.16
C ALA A 50 3.12 -8.09 -2.13
N ASP A 51 2.76 -7.91 -3.40
CA ASP A 51 2.98 -8.90 -4.47
C ASP A 51 4.48 -9.10 -4.76
N GLN A 52 5.30 -8.05 -4.66
CA GLN A 52 6.75 -8.13 -4.81
C GLN A 52 7.45 -8.79 -3.62
N LEU A 53 6.98 -8.55 -2.40
CA LEU A 53 7.53 -9.11 -1.17
C LEU A 53 6.96 -10.51 -0.85
N ASP A 54 5.94 -10.95 -1.60
CA ASP A 54 5.14 -12.16 -1.31
C ASP A 54 4.66 -12.19 0.14
N GLY A 55 4.20 -11.05 0.64
CA GLY A 55 3.89 -10.89 2.05
C GLY A 55 3.00 -9.69 2.36
N PRO A 56 2.34 -9.68 3.54
CA PRO A 56 1.41 -8.62 3.89
C PRO A 56 2.12 -7.27 4.02
N VAL A 57 1.47 -6.23 3.51
CA VAL A 57 1.96 -4.84 3.58
C VAL A 57 0.85 -3.96 4.12
N THR A 58 1.17 -3.19 5.15
CA THR A 58 0.27 -2.19 5.74
C THR A 58 0.62 -0.84 5.16
N TRP A 59 -0.35 -0.13 4.57
CA TRP A 59 -0.18 1.29 4.29
C TRP A 59 -0.84 2.12 5.37
N ARG A 60 -0.20 3.24 5.68
CA ARG A 60 -0.65 4.22 6.67
C ARG A 60 -0.64 5.61 6.05
N ALA A 61 -1.67 6.38 6.39
CA ALA A 61 -1.75 7.80 6.10
C ALA A 61 -1.99 8.55 7.41
N SER A 62 -1.09 9.47 7.72
CA SER A 62 -1.15 10.34 8.89
C SER A 62 -1.28 11.80 8.48
N SER A 63 -1.94 12.59 9.31
CA SER A 63 -2.06 14.05 9.16
C SER A 63 -1.84 14.66 10.54
N GLU A 64 -0.96 15.66 10.63
CA GLU A 64 -0.64 16.33 11.90
C GLU A 64 -0.20 15.35 13.01
N GLY A 65 0.48 14.26 12.64
CA GLY A 65 0.95 13.22 13.57
C GLY A 65 -0.08 12.14 13.91
N GLU A 66 -1.35 12.33 13.56
CA GLU A 66 -2.43 11.37 13.83
C GLU A 66 -2.65 10.42 12.65
N VAL A 67 -2.81 9.13 12.92
CA VAL A 67 -3.15 8.14 11.89
C VAL A 67 -4.59 8.34 11.45
N VAL A 68 -4.78 8.85 10.24
CA VAL A 68 -6.10 9.10 9.66
C VAL A 68 -6.67 7.82 9.08
N ARG A 69 -5.82 7.00 8.46
CA ARG A 69 -6.22 5.70 7.92
C ARG A 69 -5.05 4.74 7.84
N GLU A 70 -5.32 3.48 8.12
CA GLU A 70 -4.38 2.38 7.98
C GLU A 70 -5.13 1.15 7.45
N GLN A 71 -4.49 0.39 6.57
CA GLN A 71 -5.02 -0.89 6.13
C GLN A 71 -3.91 -1.82 5.66
N THR A 72 -4.05 -3.10 5.97
CA THR A 72 -3.17 -4.16 5.45
C THR A 72 -3.75 -4.74 4.17
N VAL A 73 -2.89 -4.94 3.18
CA VAL A 73 -3.16 -5.73 1.98
C VAL A 73 -2.29 -6.97 2.00
N HIS A 74 -2.80 -8.03 1.41
CA HIS A 74 -2.10 -9.30 1.26
C HIS A 74 -1.72 -9.47 -0.20
N PRO A 75 -0.64 -10.21 -0.50
CA PRO A 75 -0.29 -10.52 -1.88
C PRO A 75 -1.51 -11.17 -2.55
N ALA A 76 -1.81 -10.74 -3.77
CA ALA A 76 -2.75 -11.45 -4.61
C ALA A 76 -2.16 -12.86 -4.77
N ALA A 77 -2.90 -13.89 -4.35
CA ALA A 77 -2.46 -15.26 -4.48
C ALA A 77 -1.97 -15.43 -5.91
N ARG A 78 -0.65 -15.63 -6.08
CA ARG A 78 -0.12 -16.05 -7.36
C ARG A 78 -0.89 -17.31 -7.67
N ASN A 79 -1.76 -17.25 -8.68
CA ASN A 79 -2.34 -18.46 -9.22
C ASN A 79 -1.19 -19.42 -9.37
N ALA A 80 -1.26 -20.55 -8.66
CA ALA A 80 -0.33 -21.64 -8.81
C ALA A 80 -0.52 -22.18 -10.23
N GLU A 81 0.03 -21.48 -11.23
CA GLU A 81 0.31 -22.01 -12.54
C GLU A 81 1.47 -22.99 -12.35
N GLY A 82 1.12 -24.18 -11.86
CA GLY A 82 2.06 -25.21 -11.44
C GLY A 82 1.40 -26.40 -10.74
N GLY A 83 0.14 -26.70 -11.04
CA GLY A 83 -0.47 -27.99 -10.72
C GLY A 83 -0.53 -28.83 -11.99
N PRO A 84 0.07 -30.05 -12.06
CA PRO A 84 -0.17 -30.92 -13.20
C PRO A 84 -1.67 -31.22 -13.21
N GLY A 85 -2.33 -30.92 -14.34
CA GLY A 85 -3.76 -31.18 -14.49
C GLY A 85 -4.07 -32.64 -14.16
N PRO A 86 -5.22 -32.93 -13.53
CA PRO A 86 -5.59 -34.32 -13.28
C PRO A 86 -5.81 -34.98 -14.65
N ALA A 87 -4.89 -35.87 -15.02
CA ALA A 87 -5.20 -36.94 -15.93
C ALA A 87 -6.12 -37.92 -15.16
N CYS A 88 -7.38 -38.01 -15.59
CA CYS A 88 -8.25 -39.18 -15.54
C CYS A 88 -9.55 -38.84 -16.29
#